data_AF-A0A7C5YPI4-F1
#
_entry.id   AF-A0A7C5YPI4-F1
#
_cell.length_a   1.000
_cell.length_b   1.000
_cell.length_c   1.000
_cell.angle_alpha   90.00
_cell.angle_beta   90.00
_cell.angle_gamma   90.00
#
_symmetry.space_group_name_H-M   'P 1'
#
loop_
_entity.id
_entity.type
_entity.pdbx_description
1 polymer ?
#
loop_
_entity_poly.entity_id
_entity_poly.type
_entity_poly.pdbx_seq_one_letter_code
_entity_poly.pdbx_strand_id
1 'polypeptide(L)'
;MKRTQTSSSRRSSWLTWGTLIAIGVIHLLALPQVFIDAPLRLDSDTAAMLDAVQQTGGLRGAWRWFTGDWLLENGFYRPITSISIALDYALYGETAWGFRLTNWLVMLLTAVGVRYLVLLYIRLQEVPRVEGLAAVTALVFSLQQTGLTAWVAKWSAWWFVGAVLVAGLVQRHFSKPQTPLDDAARHNAAIGRAFDKPTLWAWLFAIGALFWGLDRALETHYGRLITWVPSRTALLGTLFSVWAIYCLLRGAEARRWGWLGLSGLLYLFALGSYEQPIMLAPIVGALVIWQRRRWGAWGWKALGVFALVALLIVTLRFGLLPTEPTRYQRQQLRSSLAGPLNTYLVELVPPLGQWQYWQSVGAHLEVLLVDKQGWNHIVGTLLYLGVVVAVWCWRRLLGSALAWHALTFLPMAFLHFFEHYMYLPQVGKTLFDVALAGWGMQQVWVQRPCLFAKEPSRAQANAGAHQQV
;
A
#
# COMPACT_ATOMS: atom_id res chain seq x y z
N MET A 1 33.98 27.39 4.62
CA MET A 1 33.70 26.64 3.37
C MET A 1 32.19 26.56 3.14
N LYS A 2 31.66 27.26 2.12
CA LYS A 2 30.25 27.12 1.71
C LYS A 2 30.12 25.83 0.90
N ARG A 3 29.43 24.80 1.42
CA ARG A 3 29.03 23.63 0.63
C ARG A 3 28.13 24.12 -0.50
N THR A 4 28.63 24.15 -1.73
CA THR A 4 27.84 24.35 -2.93
C THR A 4 26.82 23.24 -3.01
N GLN A 5 25.53 23.56 -2.81
CA GLN A 5 24.45 22.62 -3.06
C GLN A 5 24.55 22.15 -4.51
N THR A 6 24.78 20.86 -4.70
CA THR A 6 24.81 20.25 -6.02
C THR A 6 23.42 20.34 -6.64
N SER A 7 23.34 20.50 -7.96
CA SER A 7 22.08 20.63 -8.72
C SER A 7 21.05 19.50 -8.45
N SER A 8 21.52 18.34 -7.99
CA SER A 8 20.67 17.21 -7.59
C SER A 8 19.79 17.50 -6.37
N SER A 9 20.25 18.29 -5.39
CA SER A 9 19.44 18.61 -4.20
C SER A 9 18.26 19.53 -4.55
N ARG A 10 18.43 20.41 -5.55
CA ARG A 10 17.38 21.33 -6.00
C ARG A 10 16.24 20.59 -6.70
N ARG A 11 16.54 19.62 -7.58
CA ARG A 11 15.51 18.86 -8.32
C ARG A 11 14.59 18.04 -7.40
N SER A 12 15.16 17.48 -6.33
CA SER A 12 14.44 16.70 -5.31
C SER A 12 13.36 17.51 -4.58
N SER A 13 13.66 18.78 -4.31
CA SER A 13 12.73 19.70 -3.65
C SER A 13 11.48 19.96 -4.50
N TRP A 14 11.63 20.26 -5.79
CA TRP A 14 10.51 20.58 -6.68
C TRP A 14 9.54 19.41 -6.84
N LEU A 15 10.06 18.20 -7.05
CA LEU A 15 9.20 17.01 -7.20
C LEU A 15 8.44 16.72 -5.91
N THR A 16 9.06 16.93 -4.75
CA THR A 16 8.40 16.76 -3.45
C THR A 16 7.24 17.75 -3.30
N TRP A 17 7.46 19.05 -3.50
CA TRP A 17 6.40 20.06 -3.42
C TRP A 17 5.31 19.85 -4.47
N GLY A 18 5.68 19.57 -5.72
CA GLY A 18 4.73 19.28 -6.78
C GLY A 18 3.85 18.07 -6.46
N THR A 19 4.41 17.02 -5.85
CA THR A 19 3.62 15.86 -5.40
C THR A 19 2.63 16.26 -4.30
N LEU A 20 3.07 17.03 -3.29
CA LEU A 20 2.19 17.43 -2.18
C LEU A 20 1.04 18.32 -2.65
N ILE A 21 1.32 19.25 -3.57
CA ILE A 21 0.29 20.09 -4.20
C ILE A 21 -0.69 19.20 -4.97
N ALA A 22 -0.20 18.26 -5.79
CA ALA A 22 -1.06 17.37 -6.56
C ALA A 22 -1.93 16.48 -5.66
N ILE A 23 -1.40 15.93 -4.56
CA ILE A 23 -2.19 15.21 -3.54
C ILE A 23 -3.30 16.12 -3.00
N GLY A 24 -2.97 17.36 -2.63
CA GLY A 24 -3.94 18.34 -2.14
C GLY A 24 -5.03 18.64 -3.16
N VAL A 25 -4.68 18.90 -4.41
CA VAL A 25 -5.63 19.14 -5.51
C VAL A 25 -6.56 17.95 -5.71
N ILE A 26 -6.03 16.72 -5.77
CA ILE A 26 -6.83 15.50 -5.90
C ILE A 26 -7.86 15.39 -4.77
N HIS A 27 -7.45 15.64 -3.52
CA HIS A 27 -8.36 15.59 -2.38
C HIS A 27 -9.40 16.72 -2.41
N LEU A 28 -9.03 17.93 -2.85
CA LEU A 28 -9.96 19.05 -3.01
C LEU A 28 -11.07 18.73 -4.03
N LEU A 29 -10.78 17.96 -5.08
CA LEU A 29 -11.82 17.51 -6.03
C LEU A 29 -12.88 16.61 -5.39
N ALA A 30 -12.54 15.90 -4.30
CA ALA A 30 -13.47 15.08 -3.54
C ALA A 30 -14.13 15.80 -2.36
N LEU A 31 -13.72 17.05 -2.07
CA LEU A 31 -14.29 17.86 -0.99
C LEU A 31 -15.82 18.01 -1.07
N PRO A 32 -16.48 18.10 -2.24
CA PRO A 32 -17.95 18.13 -2.31
C PRO A 32 -18.63 16.94 -1.61
N GLN A 33 -17.98 15.77 -1.51
CA GLN A 33 -18.52 14.60 -0.81
C GLN A 33 -18.68 14.83 0.71
N VAL A 34 -17.88 15.74 1.28
CA VAL A 34 -17.98 16.13 2.70
C VAL A 34 -19.31 16.83 2.97
N PHE A 35 -19.79 17.64 2.03
CA PHE A 35 -20.95 18.51 2.18
C PHE A 35 -22.26 17.93 1.62
N ILE A 36 -22.31 16.62 1.32
CA ILE A 36 -23.56 15.96 0.88
C ILE A 36 -24.65 16.13 1.95
N ASP A 37 -25.84 16.54 1.56
CA ASP A 37 -26.96 16.70 2.49
C ASP A 37 -27.63 15.35 2.79
N ALA A 38 -26.93 14.50 3.55
CA ALA A 38 -27.43 13.22 4.04
C ALA A 38 -27.28 13.21 5.57
N PRO A 39 -28.38 13.06 6.34
CA PRO A 39 -28.32 12.99 7.80
C PRO A 39 -27.45 11.82 8.29
N LEU A 40 -26.67 12.05 9.37
CA LEU A 40 -25.82 11.00 9.98
C LEU A 40 -26.63 9.79 10.43
N ARG A 41 -27.79 10.06 11.03
CA ARG A 41 -28.65 9.04 11.64
C ARG A 41 -29.38 8.13 10.62
N LEU A 42 -29.22 8.37 9.31
CA LEU A 42 -29.71 7.42 8.29
C LEU A 42 -28.92 6.11 8.31
N ASP A 43 -27.65 6.15 8.72
CA ASP A 43 -26.82 4.96 8.90
C ASP A 43 -27.00 4.45 10.34
N SER A 44 -27.46 3.20 10.49
CA SER A 44 -27.80 2.63 11.80
C SER A 44 -26.60 2.52 12.74
N ASP A 45 -25.42 2.20 12.20
CA ASP A 45 -24.19 2.10 12.99
C ASP A 45 -23.79 3.48 13.49
N THR A 46 -23.83 4.49 12.62
CA THR A 46 -23.54 5.88 13.00
C THR A 46 -24.53 6.39 14.04
N ALA A 47 -25.82 6.12 13.89
CA ALA A 47 -26.83 6.50 14.89
C ALA A 47 -26.52 5.89 16.27
N ALA A 48 -26.25 4.58 16.32
CA ALA A 48 -25.90 3.89 17.56
C ALA A 48 -24.61 4.45 18.20
N MET A 49 -23.60 4.79 17.39
CA MET A 49 -22.38 5.44 17.87
C MET A 49 -22.66 6.80 18.51
N LEU A 50 -23.49 7.64 17.88
CA LEU A 50 -23.82 8.96 18.41
C LEU A 50 -24.64 8.86 19.70
N ASP A 51 -25.58 7.91 19.77
CA ASP A 51 -26.33 7.64 21.00
C ASP A 51 -25.41 7.21 22.14
N ALA A 52 -24.42 6.35 21.87
CA ALA A 52 -23.42 5.94 22.85
C ALA A 52 -22.55 7.12 23.32
N VAL A 53 -22.15 8.03 22.42
CA VAL A 53 -21.43 9.27 22.80
C VAL A 53 -22.30 10.15 23.68
N GLN A 54 -23.58 10.34 23.34
CA GLN A 54 -24.50 11.17 24.11
C GLN A 54 -24.75 10.59 25.50
N GLN A 55 -25.05 9.29 25.59
CA GLN A 55 -25.33 8.58 26.85
C GLN A 55 -24.12 8.57 27.81
N THR A 56 -22.90 8.63 27.29
CA THR A 56 -21.67 8.72 28.09
C THR A 56 -21.31 10.15 28.51
N GLY A 57 -22.09 11.16 28.12
CA GLY A 57 -21.80 12.57 28.44
C GLY A 57 -20.73 13.18 27.53
N GLY A 58 -20.57 12.66 26.31
CA GLY A 58 -19.63 13.15 25.31
C GLY A 58 -18.16 12.92 25.71
N LEU A 59 -17.31 13.90 25.45
CA LEU A 59 -15.87 13.81 25.75
C LEU A 59 -15.56 13.58 27.24
N ARG A 60 -16.43 14.04 28.15
CA ARG A 60 -16.21 13.85 29.60
C ARG A 60 -16.26 12.37 30.01
N GLY A 61 -17.04 11.55 29.31
CA GLY A 61 -17.13 10.11 29.55
C GLY A 61 -16.24 9.25 28.67
N ALA A 62 -15.44 9.85 27.78
CA ALA A 62 -14.66 9.10 26.80
C ALA A 62 -13.66 8.10 27.41
N TRP A 63 -13.27 8.30 28.67
CA TRP A 63 -12.39 7.37 29.40
C TRP A 63 -12.98 5.96 29.52
N ARG A 64 -14.31 5.81 29.51
CA ARG A 64 -14.99 4.51 29.58
C ARG A 64 -14.51 3.53 28.50
N TRP A 65 -14.20 4.02 27.29
CA TRP A 65 -13.78 3.16 26.18
C TRP A 65 -12.33 2.67 26.29
N PHE A 66 -11.52 3.22 27.20
CA PHE A 66 -10.21 2.64 27.51
C PHE A 66 -10.29 1.42 28.42
N THR A 67 -11.39 1.28 29.15
CA THR A 67 -11.62 0.20 30.13
C THR A 67 -12.73 -0.75 29.72
N GLY A 68 -13.22 -0.68 28.48
CA GLY A 68 -14.36 -1.46 28.02
C GLY A 68 -14.46 -1.51 26.50
N ASP A 69 -15.64 -1.89 26.03
CA ASP A 69 -15.95 -2.01 24.60
C ASP A 69 -15.99 -0.64 23.92
N TRP A 70 -15.82 -0.62 22.61
CA TRP A 70 -16.00 0.62 21.84
C TRP A 70 -17.49 0.97 21.66
N LEU A 71 -17.76 2.06 20.94
CA LEU A 71 -19.08 2.67 20.80
C LEU A 71 -20.24 1.73 20.41
N LEU A 72 -19.98 0.65 19.67
CA LEU A 72 -21.02 -0.29 19.23
C LEU A 72 -21.21 -1.51 20.14
N GLU A 73 -20.47 -1.61 21.24
CA GLU A 73 -20.58 -2.71 22.23
C GLU A 73 -20.63 -4.12 21.60
N ASN A 74 -19.82 -4.33 20.56
CA ASN A 74 -19.83 -5.56 19.74
C ASN A 74 -18.54 -6.39 19.89
N GLY A 75 -17.77 -6.14 20.94
CA GLY A 75 -16.60 -6.93 21.36
C GLY A 75 -15.28 -6.46 20.77
N PHE A 76 -15.14 -5.18 20.40
CA PHE A 76 -13.92 -4.61 19.84
C PHE A 76 -13.31 -3.55 20.75
N TYR A 77 -11.98 -3.58 20.91
CA TYR A 77 -11.25 -2.59 21.71
C TYR A 77 -10.72 -1.47 20.82
N ARG A 78 -11.49 -0.37 20.68
CA ARG A 78 -11.17 0.76 19.77
C ARG A 78 -11.24 2.14 20.45
N PRO A 79 -10.54 2.38 21.58
CA PRO A 79 -10.65 3.62 22.34
C PRO A 79 -10.31 4.88 21.51
N ILE A 80 -9.32 4.80 20.61
CA ILE A 80 -8.86 5.96 19.84
C ILE A 80 -9.91 6.40 18.82
N THR A 81 -10.56 5.44 18.17
CA THR A 81 -11.68 5.75 17.27
C THR A 81 -12.85 6.34 18.04
N SER A 82 -13.20 5.80 19.21
CA SER A 82 -14.28 6.32 20.03
C SER A 82 -14.03 7.77 20.47
N ILE A 83 -12.81 8.10 20.91
CA ILE A 83 -12.43 9.47 21.26
C ILE A 83 -12.52 10.39 20.05
N SER A 84 -12.06 9.95 18.88
CA SER A 84 -12.14 10.75 17.65
C SER A 84 -13.58 11.09 17.28
N ILE A 85 -14.50 10.14 17.43
CA ILE A 85 -15.94 10.35 17.15
C ILE A 85 -16.57 11.24 18.21
N ALA A 86 -16.23 11.06 19.48
CA ALA A 86 -16.70 11.93 20.56
C ALA A 86 -16.17 13.37 20.42
N LEU A 87 -14.96 13.55 19.90
CA LEU A 87 -14.39 14.85 19.58
C LEU A 87 -15.13 15.51 18.41
N ASP A 88 -15.39 14.77 17.32
CA ASP A 88 -16.20 15.27 16.21
C ASP A 88 -17.60 15.69 16.71
N TYR A 89 -18.24 14.88 17.56
CA TYR A 89 -19.54 15.22 18.17
C TYR A 89 -19.47 16.49 19.04
N ALA A 90 -18.43 16.66 19.85
CA ALA A 90 -18.28 17.85 20.69
C ALA A 90 -18.04 19.13 19.88
N LEU A 91 -17.35 19.03 18.73
CA LEU A 91 -17.04 20.17 17.87
C LEU A 91 -18.18 20.52 16.92
N TYR A 92 -18.86 19.52 16.39
CA TYR A 92 -19.79 19.66 15.26
C TYR A 92 -21.24 19.26 15.59
N GLY A 93 -21.50 18.75 16.80
CA GLY A 93 -22.79 18.16 17.16
C GLY A 93 -23.10 16.97 16.27
N GLU A 94 -24.33 16.92 15.73
CA GLU A 94 -24.74 15.90 14.75
C GLU A 94 -24.65 16.39 13.30
N THR A 95 -23.90 17.45 13.03
CA THR A 95 -23.74 17.93 11.65
C THR A 95 -22.86 16.97 10.85
N ALA A 96 -23.42 16.42 9.76
CA ALA A 96 -22.79 15.34 9.02
C ALA A 96 -21.45 15.73 8.38
N TRP A 97 -21.34 16.98 7.92
CA TRP A 97 -20.14 17.48 7.25
C TRP A 97 -18.90 17.45 8.17
N GLY A 98 -19.06 17.63 9.48
CA GLY A 98 -17.94 17.64 10.43
C GLY A 98 -17.21 16.30 10.51
N PHE A 99 -17.96 15.21 10.69
CA PHE A 99 -17.41 13.84 10.72
C PHE A 99 -16.74 13.48 9.39
N ARG A 100 -17.39 13.83 8.27
CA ARG A 100 -16.87 13.57 6.92
C ARG A 100 -15.62 14.40 6.62
N LEU A 101 -15.56 15.64 7.11
CA LEU A 101 -14.37 16.49 7.00
C LEU A 101 -13.19 15.84 7.71
N THR A 102 -13.39 15.37 8.94
CA THR A 102 -12.33 14.65 9.66
C THR A 102 -11.94 13.36 8.93
N ASN A 103 -12.85 12.61 8.30
CA ASN A 103 -12.50 11.44 7.46
C ASN A 103 -11.61 11.86 6.27
N TRP A 104 -12.03 12.88 5.55
CA TRP A 104 -11.30 13.45 4.41
C TRP A 104 -9.89 13.93 4.81
N LEU A 105 -9.74 14.62 5.94
CA LEU A 105 -8.45 15.07 6.48
C LEU A 105 -7.53 13.88 6.80
N VAL A 106 -8.07 12.83 7.43
CA VAL A 106 -7.31 11.61 7.74
C VAL A 106 -6.82 10.94 6.45
N MET A 107 -7.65 10.89 5.39
CA MET A 107 -7.25 10.35 4.09
C MET A 107 -6.12 11.16 3.44
N LEU A 108 -6.22 12.49 3.45
CA LEU A 108 -5.18 13.40 2.96
C LEU A 108 -3.85 13.20 3.69
N LEU A 109 -3.87 13.19 5.03
CA LEU A 109 -2.68 12.95 5.85
C LEU A 109 -2.11 11.54 5.65
N THR A 110 -2.96 10.55 5.36
CA THR A 110 -2.53 9.19 5.03
C THR A 110 -1.76 9.19 3.70
N ALA A 111 -2.26 9.85 2.66
CA ALA A 111 -1.60 9.95 1.36
C ALA A 111 -0.22 10.61 1.44
N VAL A 112 -0.12 11.69 2.23
CA VAL A 112 1.15 12.35 2.54
C VAL A 112 2.09 11.40 3.26
N GLY A 113 1.60 10.66 4.26
CA GLY A 113 2.36 9.63 4.95
C GLY A 113 2.88 8.54 4.01
N VAL A 114 2.04 8.05 3.10
CA VAL A 114 2.40 7.03 2.09
C VAL A 114 3.54 7.53 1.22
N ARG A 115 3.49 8.79 0.75
CA ARG A 115 4.59 9.40 -0.04
C ARG A 115 5.93 9.33 0.67
N TYR A 116 5.97 9.63 1.96
CA TYR A 116 7.20 9.65 2.74
C TYR A 116 7.67 8.25 3.15
N LEU A 117 6.73 7.38 3.54
CA LEU A 117 6.99 5.98 3.84
C LEU A 117 7.61 5.28 2.62
N VAL A 118 6.95 5.37 1.47
CA VAL A 118 7.39 4.73 0.22
C VAL A 118 8.75 5.28 -0.23
N LEU A 119 8.99 6.58 -0.08
CA LEU A 119 10.29 7.18 -0.40
C LEU A 119 11.43 6.58 0.42
N LEU A 120 11.27 6.48 1.74
CA LEU A 120 12.28 5.85 2.59
C LEU A 120 12.43 4.37 2.29
N TYR A 121 11.29 3.71 2.10
CA TYR A 121 11.25 2.28 1.82
C TYR A 121 12.02 1.94 0.54
N ILE A 122 11.78 2.65 -0.56
CA ILE A 122 12.49 2.42 -1.83
C ILE A 122 13.98 2.77 -1.70
N ARG A 123 14.35 3.79 -0.91
CA ARG A 123 15.77 4.10 -0.62
C ARG A 123 16.45 2.95 0.10
N LEU A 124 15.76 2.25 1.00
CA LEU A 124 16.28 1.04 1.65
C LEU A 124 16.49 -0.12 0.66
N GLN A 125 15.76 -0.12 -0.45
CA GLN A 125 15.88 -1.13 -1.51
C GLN A 125 16.90 -0.78 -2.59
N GLU A 126 17.52 0.40 -2.53
CA GLU A 126 18.52 0.87 -3.49
C GLU A 126 18.03 0.88 -4.95
N VAL A 127 16.71 1.03 -5.14
CA VAL A 127 16.09 1.09 -6.47
C VAL A 127 16.29 2.48 -7.08
N PRO A 128 16.66 2.61 -8.37
CA PRO A 128 16.79 3.90 -9.03
C PRO A 128 15.44 4.63 -9.13
N ARG A 129 15.48 5.97 -9.29
CA ARG A 129 14.27 6.83 -9.47
C ARG A 129 13.28 6.81 -8.30
N VAL A 130 13.79 6.65 -7.08
CA VAL A 130 13.02 6.59 -5.82
C VAL A 130 11.90 7.64 -5.72
N GLU A 131 12.18 8.88 -6.09
CA GLU A 131 11.22 9.98 -5.88
C GLU A 131 10.02 9.92 -6.82
N GLY A 132 10.24 9.52 -8.07
CA GLY A 132 9.17 9.41 -9.06
C GLY A 132 8.22 8.27 -8.69
N LEU A 133 8.77 7.11 -8.30
CA LEU A 133 7.96 5.97 -7.88
C LEU A 133 7.13 6.30 -6.64
N ALA A 134 7.75 6.91 -5.61
CA ALA A 134 7.03 7.34 -4.41
C ALA A 134 5.95 8.40 -4.70
N ALA A 135 6.21 9.32 -5.63
CA ALA A 135 5.23 10.31 -6.05
C ALA A 135 4.02 9.66 -6.73
N VAL A 136 4.26 8.81 -7.74
CA VAL A 136 3.17 8.13 -8.46
C VAL A 136 2.37 7.22 -7.51
N THR A 137 3.00 6.48 -6.62
CA THR A 137 2.29 5.65 -5.63
C THR A 137 1.35 6.50 -4.76
N ALA A 138 1.80 7.64 -4.25
CA ALA A 138 0.95 8.50 -3.43
C ALA A 138 -0.21 9.15 -4.22
N LEU A 139 0.03 9.50 -5.49
CA LEU A 139 -1.01 10.06 -6.37
C LEU A 139 -2.07 9.02 -6.74
N VAL A 140 -1.65 7.81 -7.12
CA VAL A 140 -2.58 6.70 -7.40
C VAL A 140 -3.37 6.36 -6.14
N PHE A 141 -2.72 6.27 -4.98
CA PHE A 141 -3.41 6.06 -3.70
C PHE A 141 -4.43 7.16 -3.41
N SER A 142 -4.10 8.42 -3.70
CA SER A 142 -5.02 9.56 -3.54
C SER A 142 -6.23 9.46 -4.48
N LEU A 143 -6.02 9.04 -5.73
CA LEU A 143 -7.11 8.83 -6.69
C LEU A 143 -8.05 7.70 -6.23
N GLN A 144 -7.47 6.61 -5.69
CA GLN A 144 -8.24 5.49 -5.14
C GLN A 144 -9.06 5.93 -3.92
N GLN A 145 -8.41 6.61 -2.97
CA GLN A 145 -9.04 7.21 -1.78
C GLN A 145 -10.26 8.07 -2.13
N THR A 146 -10.08 9.00 -3.06
CA THR A 146 -11.12 9.98 -3.44
C THR A 146 -12.23 9.40 -4.32
N GLY A 147 -12.05 8.17 -4.80
CA GLY A 147 -12.95 7.50 -5.74
C GLY A 147 -12.83 8.01 -7.18
N LEU A 148 -11.87 8.89 -7.47
CA LEU A 148 -11.65 9.43 -8.81
C LEU A 148 -11.17 8.38 -9.81
N THR A 149 -10.57 7.29 -9.32
CA THR A 149 -10.29 6.11 -10.15
C THR A 149 -11.54 5.54 -10.81
N ALA A 150 -12.74 5.63 -10.21
CA ALA A 150 -13.98 5.13 -10.81
C ALA A 150 -14.36 5.84 -12.12
N TRP A 151 -13.91 7.09 -12.32
CA TRP A 151 -14.09 7.80 -13.59
C TRP A 151 -13.19 7.23 -14.69
N VAL A 152 -11.99 6.80 -14.30
CA VAL A 152 -10.96 6.26 -15.18
C VAL A 152 -11.14 4.76 -15.42
N ALA A 153 -11.69 4.02 -14.45
CA ALA A 153 -11.95 2.58 -14.52
C ALA A 153 -12.92 2.20 -15.66
N LYS A 154 -13.70 3.16 -16.16
CA LYS A 154 -14.54 2.97 -17.36
C LYS A 154 -13.70 2.77 -18.63
N TRP A 155 -12.44 3.16 -18.60
CA TRP A 155 -11.53 3.05 -19.74
C TRP A 155 -10.73 1.76 -19.60
N SER A 156 -10.58 1.03 -20.71
CA SER A 156 -9.74 -0.16 -20.71
C SER A 156 -8.30 0.17 -20.35
N ALA A 157 -7.67 -0.65 -19.50
CA ALA A 157 -6.24 -0.59 -19.19
C ALA A 157 -5.36 -0.54 -20.46
N TRP A 158 -5.83 -1.13 -21.57
CA TRP A 158 -5.16 -1.08 -22.87
C TRP A 158 -4.93 0.32 -23.42
N TRP A 159 -5.80 1.28 -23.15
CA TRP A 159 -5.59 2.67 -23.57
C TRP A 159 -4.34 3.27 -22.89
N PHE A 160 -4.16 2.97 -21.61
CA PHE A 160 -3.00 3.42 -20.83
C PHE A 160 -1.73 2.71 -21.28
N VAL A 161 -1.80 1.40 -21.52
CA VAL A 161 -0.69 0.63 -22.09
C VAL A 161 -0.29 1.23 -23.45
N GLY A 162 -1.24 1.45 -24.34
CA GLY A 162 -1.01 2.06 -25.65
C GLY A 162 -0.36 3.44 -25.55
N ALA A 163 -0.87 4.30 -24.66
CA ALA A 163 -0.28 5.63 -24.42
C ALA A 163 1.18 5.56 -23.94
N VAL A 164 1.50 4.64 -23.01
CA VAL A 164 2.87 4.41 -22.52
C VAL A 164 3.79 3.93 -23.64
N LEU A 165 3.30 3.02 -24.50
CA LEU A 165 4.07 2.51 -25.63
C LEU A 165 4.37 3.62 -26.65
N VAL A 166 3.35 4.41 -27.03
CA VAL A 166 3.49 5.53 -27.96
C VAL A 166 4.46 6.59 -27.39
N ALA A 167 4.30 6.97 -26.12
CA ALA A 167 5.20 7.92 -25.47
C ALA A 167 6.65 7.42 -25.46
N GLY A 168 6.85 6.11 -25.24
CA GLY A 168 8.16 5.47 -25.31
C GLY A 168 8.79 5.53 -26.70
N LEU A 169 8.00 5.26 -27.74
CA LEU A 169 8.44 5.33 -29.14
C LEU A 169 8.80 6.77 -29.53
N VAL A 170 7.97 7.74 -29.16
CA VAL A 170 8.21 9.17 -29.39
C VAL A 170 9.49 9.61 -28.67
N GLN A 171 9.63 9.29 -27.38
CA GLN A 171 10.83 9.62 -26.62
C GLN A 171 12.09 9.01 -27.24
N ARG A 172 12.03 7.76 -27.72
CA ARG A 172 13.14 7.10 -28.40
C ARG A 172 13.51 7.80 -29.71
N HIS A 173 12.52 8.25 -30.48
CA HIS A 173 12.75 8.96 -31.73
C HIS A 173 13.46 10.31 -31.51
N PHE A 174 13.10 11.05 -30.47
CA PHE A 174 13.67 12.37 -30.18
C PHE A 174 14.93 12.35 -29.30
N SER A 175 15.20 11.26 -28.57
CA SER A 175 16.40 11.14 -27.76
C SER A 175 17.60 10.89 -28.67
N LYS A 176 18.43 11.93 -28.89
CA LYS A 176 19.71 11.78 -29.60
C LYS A 176 20.48 10.61 -28.98
N PRO A 177 21.07 9.70 -29.78
CA PRO A 177 21.91 8.63 -29.25
C PRO A 177 23.01 9.27 -28.40
N GLN A 178 22.96 9.07 -27.09
CA GLN A 178 24.04 9.51 -26.22
C GLN A 178 25.28 8.75 -26.65
N THR A 179 26.27 9.50 -27.16
CA THR A 179 27.60 8.98 -27.47
C THR A 179 28.10 8.17 -26.28
N PRO A 180 28.59 6.94 -26.49
CA PRO A 180 28.96 6.04 -25.41
C PRO A 180 30.27 6.50 -24.76
N LEU A 181 30.17 7.48 -23.88
CA LEU A 181 31.21 7.91 -22.93
C LEU A 181 30.90 7.20 -21.62
N ASP A 182 31.49 6.00 -21.44
CA ASP A 182 31.97 5.46 -20.16
C ASP A 182 32.26 3.97 -20.32
N ASP A 183 33.54 3.61 -20.41
CA ASP A 183 34.03 2.24 -20.52
C ASP A 183 33.61 1.34 -19.32
N ALA A 184 33.22 1.94 -18.20
CA ALA A 184 32.63 1.25 -17.06
C ALA A 184 31.27 0.58 -17.38
N ALA A 185 30.52 1.08 -18.38
CA ALA A 185 29.28 0.47 -18.82
C ALA A 185 29.49 -0.79 -19.69
N ARG A 186 30.68 -0.94 -20.30
CA ARG A 186 30.99 -2.10 -21.18
C ARG A 186 31.18 -3.40 -20.42
N HIS A 187 31.66 -3.35 -19.17
CA HIS A 187 31.94 -4.57 -18.40
C HIS A 187 30.66 -5.23 -17.84
N ASN A 188 29.62 -4.44 -17.53
CA ASN A 188 28.31 -4.96 -17.10
C ASN A 188 27.42 -5.43 -18.27
N ALA A 189 27.78 -5.14 -19.52
CA ALA A 189 27.01 -5.53 -20.69
C ALA A 189 27.12 -7.02 -21.04
N ALA A 190 28.17 -7.74 -20.57
CA ALA A 190 28.43 -9.11 -20.99
C ALA A 190 27.37 -10.14 -20.56
N ILE A 191 26.69 -9.93 -19.43
CA ILE A 191 25.60 -10.79 -18.94
C ILE A 191 24.24 -10.38 -19.54
N GLY A 192 24.12 -9.13 -20.01
CA GLY A 192 22.94 -8.64 -20.73
C GLY A 192 22.78 -9.19 -22.14
N ARG A 193 23.86 -9.76 -22.73
CA ARG A 193 23.85 -10.22 -24.13
C ARG A 193 22.93 -11.40 -24.43
N ALA A 194 22.49 -12.14 -23.42
CA ALA A 194 21.46 -13.17 -23.60
C ALA A 194 20.09 -12.59 -23.98
N PHE A 195 19.87 -11.28 -23.81
CA PHE A 195 18.65 -10.54 -24.17
C PHE A 195 18.91 -9.39 -25.16
N ASP A 196 20.06 -9.35 -25.83
CA ASP A 196 20.46 -8.23 -26.71
C ASP A 196 19.59 -8.11 -27.98
N LYS A 197 18.90 -9.18 -28.37
CA LYS A 197 17.77 -9.05 -29.29
C LYS A 197 16.52 -8.87 -28.44
N PRO A 198 15.76 -7.77 -28.58
CA PRO A 198 14.46 -7.66 -27.93
C PRO A 198 13.59 -8.80 -28.46
N THR A 199 13.58 -9.91 -27.74
CA THR A 199 12.76 -11.06 -28.08
C THR A 199 11.30 -10.66 -27.89
N LEU A 200 10.41 -11.22 -28.71
CA LEU A 200 8.96 -11.08 -28.54
C LEU A 200 8.53 -11.27 -27.07
N TRP A 201 9.20 -12.18 -26.37
CA TRP A 201 8.98 -12.47 -24.94
C TRP A 201 9.29 -11.31 -24.01
N ALA A 202 10.38 -10.57 -24.22
CA ALA A 202 10.71 -9.42 -23.37
C ALA A 202 9.61 -8.34 -23.48
N TRP A 203 9.09 -8.12 -24.69
CA TRP A 203 7.95 -7.23 -24.93
C TRP A 203 6.67 -7.75 -24.28
N LEU A 204 6.37 -9.04 -24.45
CA LEU A 204 5.19 -9.66 -23.84
C LEU A 204 5.20 -9.50 -22.32
N PHE A 205 6.33 -9.76 -21.66
CA PHE A 205 6.45 -9.61 -20.21
C PHE A 205 6.35 -8.15 -19.76
N ALA A 206 6.98 -7.22 -20.49
CA ALA A 206 6.88 -5.79 -20.18
C ALA A 206 5.44 -5.27 -20.31
N ILE A 207 4.76 -5.62 -21.40
CA ILE A 207 3.36 -5.27 -21.64
C ILE A 207 2.46 -5.93 -20.60
N GLY A 208 2.71 -7.18 -20.25
CA GLY A 208 1.94 -7.89 -19.24
C GLY A 208 2.04 -7.26 -17.84
N ALA A 209 3.25 -6.87 -17.43
CA ALA A 209 3.46 -6.12 -16.20
C ALA A 209 2.78 -4.74 -16.24
N LEU A 210 2.92 -3.99 -17.35
CA LEU A 210 2.24 -2.72 -17.55
C LEU A 210 0.72 -2.86 -17.41
N PHE A 211 0.15 -3.83 -18.13
CA PHE A 211 -1.28 -4.09 -18.14
C PHE A 211 -1.79 -4.38 -16.73
N TRP A 212 -1.24 -5.39 -16.05
CA TRP A 212 -1.70 -5.77 -14.71
C TRP A 212 -1.47 -4.69 -13.66
N GLY A 213 -0.35 -3.95 -13.75
CA GLY A 213 -0.08 -2.85 -12.83
C GLY A 213 -1.07 -1.69 -13.00
N LEU A 214 -1.45 -1.36 -14.24
CA LEU A 214 -2.41 -0.30 -14.51
C LEU A 214 -3.85 -0.74 -14.22
N ASP A 215 -4.23 -1.95 -14.64
CA ASP A 215 -5.57 -2.52 -14.47
C ASP A 215 -5.97 -2.55 -12.97
N ARG A 216 -5.12 -3.17 -12.13
CA ARG A 216 -5.36 -3.25 -10.68
C ARG A 216 -5.35 -1.89 -9.99
N ALA A 217 -4.47 -0.98 -10.42
CA ALA A 217 -4.39 0.36 -9.87
C ALA A 217 -5.65 1.19 -10.14
N LEU A 218 -6.27 1.01 -11.31
CA LEU A 218 -7.43 1.78 -11.75
C LEU A 218 -8.78 1.20 -11.29
N GLU A 219 -8.88 -0.11 -11.07
CA GLU A 219 -10.13 -0.75 -10.65
C GLU A 219 -10.56 -0.36 -9.23
N THR A 220 -9.59 -0.08 -8.36
CA THR A 220 -9.84 0.13 -6.93
C THR A 220 -10.31 1.56 -6.63
N HIS A 221 -11.36 1.73 -5.82
CA HIS A 221 -11.85 3.04 -5.37
C HIS A 221 -12.45 2.95 -3.96
N TYR A 222 -12.33 4.05 -3.19
CA TYR A 222 -12.66 4.12 -1.75
C TYR A 222 -13.54 5.33 -1.37
N GLY A 223 -14.34 5.84 -2.31
CA GLY A 223 -15.10 7.09 -2.11
C GLY A 223 -16.05 7.04 -0.91
N ARG A 224 -16.58 5.85 -0.57
CA ARG A 224 -17.50 5.67 0.56
C ARG A 224 -16.83 5.96 1.91
N LEU A 225 -15.51 5.86 2.02
CA LEU A 225 -14.81 6.13 3.29
C LEU A 225 -14.92 7.59 3.73
N ILE A 226 -15.16 8.52 2.80
CA ILE A 226 -15.39 9.93 3.16
C ILE A 226 -16.75 10.07 3.87
N THR A 227 -17.80 9.46 3.31
CA THR A 227 -19.19 9.69 3.74
C THR A 227 -19.65 8.78 4.87
N TRP A 228 -19.05 7.60 5.02
CA TRP A 228 -19.43 6.59 6.00
C TRP A 228 -18.59 6.70 7.28
N VAL A 229 -19.18 7.23 8.36
CA VAL A 229 -18.49 7.55 9.63
C VAL A 229 -17.80 6.33 10.26
N PRO A 230 -18.38 5.11 10.30
CA PRO A 230 -17.72 3.95 10.90
C PRO A 230 -16.38 3.56 10.26
N SER A 231 -16.12 3.99 9.01
CA SER A 231 -14.82 3.82 8.35
C SER A 231 -13.67 4.50 9.10
N ARG A 232 -13.96 5.44 10.01
CA ARG A 232 -13.00 6.11 10.92
C ARG A 232 -12.01 5.14 11.53
N THR A 233 -12.47 3.93 11.89
CA THR A 233 -11.66 2.86 12.45
C THR A 233 -10.47 2.50 11.54
N ALA A 234 -10.74 2.07 10.31
CA ALA A 234 -9.72 1.75 9.33
C ALA A 234 -8.91 2.98 8.89
N LEU A 235 -9.55 4.15 8.78
CA LEU A 235 -8.88 5.39 8.39
C LEU A 235 -7.78 5.78 9.39
N LEU A 236 -8.11 5.86 10.69
CA LEU A 236 -7.15 6.17 11.74
C LEU A 236 -6.12 5.04 11.91
N GLY A 237 -6.58 3.79 11.90
CA GLY A 237 -5.68 2.62 11.96
C GLY A 237 -4.60 2.70 10.88
N THR A 238 -5.00 3.00 9.64
CA THR A 238 -4.06 3.11 8.51
C THR A 238 -3.17 4.34 8.59
N LEU A 239 -3.72 5.51 8.93
CA LEU A 239 -2.93 6.74 9.11
C LEU A 239 -1.80 6.50 10.12
N PHE A 240 -2.15 6.00 11.30
CA PHE A 240 -1.19 5.77 12.36
C PHE A 240 -0.22 4.63 12.01
N SER A 241 -0.66 3.56 11.35
CA SER A 241 0.21 2.50 10.82
C SER A 241 1.27 3.04 9.87
N VAL A 242 0.89 3.87 8.89
CA VAL A 242 1.81 4.44 7.90
C VAL A 242 2.86 5.32 8.57
N TRP A 243 2.44 6.22 9.46
CA TRP A 243 3.35 7.11 10.18
C TRP A 243 4.22 6.36 11.21
N ALA A 244 3.69 5.32 11.85
CA ALA A 244 4.46 4.45 12.74
C ALA A 244 5.62 3.81 11.98
N ILE A 245 5.37 3.15 10.85
CA ILE A 245 6.43 2.52 10.06
C ILE A 245 7.41 3.55 9.52
N TYR A 246 6.94 4.72 9.06
CA TYR A 246 7.84 5.82 8.66
C TYR A 246 8.80 6.20 9.80
N CYS A 247 8.28 6.41 11.02
CA CYS A 247 9.07 6.75 12.19
C CYS A 247 10.03 5.62 12.58
N LEU A 248 9.61 4.36 12.46
CA LEU A 248 10.47 3.19 12.70
C LEU A 248 11.65 3.19 11.73
N LEU A 249 11.40 3.33 10.42
CA LEU A 249 12.46 3.34 9.41
C LEU A 249 13.46 4.47 9.69
N ARG A 250 12.96 5.69 9.97
CA ARG A 250 13.80 6.84 10.34
C ARG A 250 14.58 6.60 11.62
N GLY A 251 13.96 6.03 12.64
CA GLY A 251 14.58 5.77 13.94
C GLY A 251 15.66 4.70 13.88
N ALA A 252 15.42 3.63 13.13
CA ALA A 252 16.39 2.56 12.92
C ALA A 252 17.60 3.04 12.11
N GLU A 253 17.39 3.85 11.05
CA GLU A 253 18.48 4.44 10.27
C GLU A 253 19.27 5.48 11.07
N ALA A 254 18.58 6.40 11.74
CA ALA A 254 19.20 7.48 12.50
C ALA A 254 19.76 7.02 13.85
N ARG A 255 19.43 5.81 14.30
CA ARG A 255 19.80 5.27 15.62
C ARG A 255 19.37 6.19 16.76
N ARG A 256 18.11 6.66 16.71
CA ARG A 256 17.55 7.63 17.67
C ARG A 256 16.29 7.09 18.33
N TRP A 257 16.31 7.03 19.67
CA TRP A 257 15.18 6.57 20.47
C TRP A 257 13.92 7.41 20.33
N GLY A 258 14.03 8.74 20.14
CA GLY A 258 12.85 9.59 19.99
C GLY A 258 11.95 9.17 18.82
N TRP A 259 12.55 8.75 17.70
CA TRP A 259 11.80 8.22 16.56
C TRP A 259 11.19 6.84 16.83
N LEU A 260 11.89 5.97 17.55
CA LEU A 260 11.33 4.67 17.94
C LEU A 260 10.19 4.82 18.96
N GLY A 261 10.32 5.73 19.92
CA GLY A 261 9.28 6.05 20.90
C GLY A 261 8.02 6.61 20.22
N LEU A 262 8.21 7.58 19.31
CA LEU A 262 7.10 8.10 18.50
C LEU A 262 6.47 7.01 17.63
N SER A 263 7.28 6.13 17.03
CA SER A 263 6.78 4.98 16.28
C SER A 263 5.94 4.04 17.15
N GLY A 264 6.37 3.76 18.38
CA GLY A 264 5.62 2.93 19.32
C GLY A 264 4.30 3.57 19.74
N LEU A 265 4.29 4.88 20.00
CA LEU A 265 3.08 5.64 20.32
C LEU A 265 2.08 5.64 19.16
N LEU A 266 2.54 5.91 17.93
CA LEU A 266 1.69 5.85 16.75
C LEU A 266 1.17 4.44 16.51
N TYR A 267 2.00 3.40 16.73
CA TYR A 267 1.53 2.03 16.59
C TYR A 267 0.48 1.66 17.65
N LEU A 268 0.64 2.14 18.88
CA LEU A 268 -0.37 2.00 19.94
C LEU A 268 -1.68 2.68 19.53
N PHE A 269 -1.62 3.87 18.93
CA PHE A 269 -2.81 4.55 18.41
C PHE A 269 -3.45 3.80 17.24
N ALA A 270 -2.66 3.20 16.35
CA ALA A 270 -3.18 2.37 15.27
C ALA A 270 -3.98 1.19 15.81
N LEU A 271 -3.41 0.45 16.76
CA LEU A 271 -4.05 -0.70 17.41
C LEU A 271 -5.26 -0.31 18.27
N GLY A 272 -5.21 0.86 18.91
CA GLY A 272 -6.36 1.42 19.63
C GLY A 272 -7.44 1.99 18.70
N SER A 273 -7.20 2.06 17.39
CA SER A 273 -8.20 2.50 16.40
C SER A 273 -8.86 1.32 15.69
N TYR A 274 -8.08 0.27 15.41
CA TYR A 274 -8.48 -0.87 14.61
C TYR A 274 -7.59 -2.09 14.86
N GLU A 275 -8.08 -3.30 14.59
CA GLU A 275 -7.37 -4.55 14.92
C GLU A 275 -6.33 -4.95 13.85
N GLN A 276 -6.60 -4.63 12.58
CA GLN A 276 -5.76 -5.01 11.44
C GLN A 276 -4.27 -4.58 11.55
N PRO A 277 -3.93 -3.41 12.13
CA PRO A 277 -2.55 -3.02 12.43
C PRO A 277 -1.73 -4.05 13.21
N ILE A 278 -2.32 -5.03 13.90
CA ILE A 278 -1.57 -6.09 14.61
C ILE A 278 -0.58 -6.82 13.70
N MET A 279 -0.88 -6.89 12.40
CA MET A 279 -0.04 -7.51 11.39
C MET A 279 1.25 -6.72 11.09
N LEU A 280 1.40 -5.49 11.60
CA LEU A 280 2.65 -4.75 11.52
C LEU A 280 3.77 -5.37 12.36
N ALA A 281 3.45 -6.04 13.48
CA ALA A 281 4.47 -6.69 14.30
C ALA A 281 5.24 -7.78 13.54
N PRO A 282 4.60 -8.78 12.88
CA PRO A 282 5.33 -9.74 12.05
C PRO A 282 6.01 -9.09 10.83
N ILE A 283 5.43 -8.04 10.22
CA ILE A 283 6.07 -7.29 9.14
C ILE A 283 7.38 -6.65 9.62
N VAL A 284 7.38 -6.00 10.78
CA VAL A 284 8.58 -5.42 11.40
C VAL A 284 9.59 -6.51 11.73
N GLY A 285 9.15 -7.66 12.24
CA GLY A 285 10.02 -8.83 12.46
C GLY A 285 10.75 -9.27 11.19
N ALA A 286 10.02 -9.45 10.09
CA ALA A 286 10.59 -9.78 8.79
C ALA A 286 11.56 -8.69 8.29
N LEU A 287 11.21 -7.42 8.46
CA LEU A 287 12.05 -6.30 8.07
C LEU A 287 13.36 -6.22 8.88
N VAL A 288 13.30 -6.49 10.18
CA VAL A 288 14.48 -6.54 11.06
C VAL A 288 15.42 -7.66 10.66
N ILE A 289 14.89 -8.86 10.36
CA ILE A 289 15.69 -9.99 9.87
C ILE A 289 16.36 -9.61 8.54
N TRP A 290 15.60 -8.99 7.64
CA TRP A 290 16.10 -8.58 6.34
C TRP A 290 17.19 -7.49 6.45
N GLN A 291 16.96 -6.48 7.29
CA GLN A 291 17.86 -5.34 7.48
C GLN A 291 18.89 -5.56 8.59
N ARG A 292 19.06 -6.79 9.09
CA ARG A 292 19.91 -7.11 10.26
C ARG A 292 21.34 -6.58 10.16
N ARG A 293 21.92 -6.57 8.96
CA ARG A 293 23.28 -6.06 8.71
C ARG A 293 23.37 -4.53 8.81
N ARG A 294 22.31 -3.83 8.40
CA ARG A 294 22.25 -2.36 8.38
C ARG A 294 21.86 -1.81 9.75
N TRP A 295 20.88 -2.43 10.40
CA TRP A 295 20.31 -1.95 11.65
C TRP A 295 21.03 -2.50 12.89
N GLY A 296 21.61 -3.69 12.83
CA GLY A 296 22.24 -4.33 14.00
C GLY A 296 21.28 -4.41 15.18
N ALA A 297 21.77 -4.05 16.38
CA ALA A 297 20.98 -4.03 17.61
C ALA A 297 19.76 -3.09 17.56
N TRP A 298 19.78 -2.05 16.71
CA TRP A 298 18.63 -1.15 16.57
C TRP A 298 17.41 -1.82 15.93
N GLY A 299 17.62 -2.84 15.09
CA GLY A 299 16.51 -3.62 14.54
C GLY A 299 15.76 -4.37 15.64
N TRP A 300 16.48 -5.03 16.54
CA TRP A 300 15.88 -5.74 17.68
C TRP A 300 15.16 -4.82 18.65
N LYS A 301 15.69 -3.62 18.89
CA LYS A 301 15.00 -2.58 19.68
C LYS A 301 13.67 -2.18 19.02
N ALA A 302 13.66 -1.97 17.70
CA ALA A 302 12.45 -1.64 16.96
C ALA A 302 11.40 -2.77 17.03
N LEU A 303 11.82 -4.03 16.88
CA LEU A 303 10.95 -5.18 17.07
C LEU A 303 10.41 -5.25 18.50
N GLY A 304 11.26 -5.04 19.50
CA GLY A 304 10.86 -5.04 20.91
C GLY A 304 9.77 -4.01 21.22
N VAL A 305 9.87 -2.80 20.65
CA VAL A 305 8.82 -1.77 20.78
C VAL A 305 7.49 -2.24 20.19
N PHE A 306 7.49 -2.78 18.97
CA PHE A 306 6.26 -3.26 18.33
C PHE A 306 5.66 -4.47 19.05
N ALA A 307 6.51 -5.42 19.47
CA ALA A 307 6.08 -6.60 20.20
C ALA A 307 5.47 -6.23 21.56
N LEU A 308 6.07 -5.29 22.29
CA LEU A 308 5.55 -4.82 23.57
C LEU A 308 4.20 -4.12 23.41
N VAL A 309 4.05 -3.24 22.42
CA VAL A 309 2.79 -2.54 22.15
C VAL A 309 1.69 -3.51 21.69
N ALA A 310 2.03 -4.48 20.82
CA ALA A 310 1.10 -5.53 20.41
C ALA A 310 0.65 -6.38 21.60
N LEU A 311 1.59 -6.81 22.45
CA LEU A 311 1.30 -7.58 23.66
C LEU A 311 0.42 -6.79 24.62
N LEU A 312 0.70 -5.49 24.82
CA LEU A 312 -0.12 -4.62 25.66
C LEU A 312 -1.57 -4.58 25.19
N ILE A 313 -1.82 -4.33 23.90
CA ILE A 313 -3.18 -4.26 23.36
C ILE A 313 -3.89 -5.60 23.43
N VAL A 314 -3.18 -6.70 23.14
CA VAL A 314 -3.74 -8.04 23.27
C VAL A 314 -4.14 -8.30 24.72
N THR A 315 -3.27 -8.02 25.70
CA THR A 315 -3.56 -8.17 27.12
C THR A 315 -4.74 -7.29 27.55
N LEU A 316 -4.81 -6.04 27.11
CA LEU A 316 -5.95 -5.15 27.39
C LEU A 316 -7.25 -5.70 26.81
N ARG A 317 -7.24 -6.17 25.54
CA ARG A 317 -8.42 -6.78 24.92
C ARG A 317 -8.90 -7.99 25.72
N PHE A 318 -8.00 -8.88 26.13
CA PHE A 318 -8.36 -10.09 26.87
C PHE A 318 -8.74 -9.82 28.34
N GLY A 319 -8.18 -8.78 28.95
CA GLY A 319 -8.49 -8.40 30.33
C GLY A 319 -9.76 -7.57 30.48
N LEU A 320 -10.14 -6.80 29.45
CA LEU A 320 -11.27 -5.86 29.50
C LEU A 320 -12.51 -6.34 28.75
N LEU A 321 -12.37 -7.22 27.76
CA LEU A 321 -13.49 -7.67 26.92
C LEU A 321 -13.73 -9.19 27.06
N PRO A 322 -14.98 -9.64 26.87
CA PRO A 322 -15.29 -11.06 26.80
C PRO A 322 -14.45 -11.78 25.73
N THR A 323 -14.01 -13.00 26.06
CA THR A 323 -13.27 -13.84 25.12
C THR A 323 -14.18 -14.53 24.12
N GLU A 324 -15.44 -14.75 24.49
CA GLU A 324 -16.45 -15.34 23.62
C GLU A 324 -16.83 -14.38 22.48
N PRO A 325 -16.93 -14.87 21.23
CA PRO A 325 -17.36 -14.05 20.12
C PRO A 325 -18.77 -13.53 20.33
N THR A 326 -18.95 -12.21 20.20
CA THR A 326 -20.27 -11.57 20.24
C THR A 326 -21.14 -12.04 19.08
N ARG A 327 -22.46 -11.82 19.16
CA ARG A 327 -23.38 -12.14 18.05
C ARG A 327 -22.96 -11.47 16.75
N TYR A 328 -22.54 -10.21 16.83
CA TYR A 328 -22.02 -9.45 15.70
C TYR A 328 -20.77 -10.10 15.11
N GLN A 329 -19.79 -10.48 15.93
CA GLN A 329 -18.58 -11.15 15.46
C GLN A 329 -18.88 -12.49 14.78
N ARG A 330 -19.83 -13.27 15.31
CA ARG A 330 -20.28 -14.51 14.67
C ARG A 330 -20.95 -14.27 13.32
N GLN A 331 -21.72 -13.18 13.18
CA GLN A 331 -22.31 -12.78 11.90
C GLN A 331 -21.25 -12.32 10.88
N GLN A 332 -20.14 -11.76 11.35
CA GLN A 332 -19.05 -11.28 10.49
C GLN A 332 -18.16 -12.42 9.98
N LEU A 333 -18.02 -13.50 10.74
CA LEU A 333 -17.26 -14.67 10.32
C LEU A 333 -17.96 -15.39 9.15
N ARG A 334 -17.21 -15.67 8.09
CA ARG A 334 -17.74 -16.48 6.98
C ARG A 334 -17.93 -17.93 7.42
N SER A 335 -19.01 -18.56 6.95
CA SER A 335 -19.40 -19.92 7.36
C SER A 335 -18.46 -21.05 6.88
N SER A 336 -17.57 -20.80 5.93
CA SER A 336 -16.60 -21.78 5.43
C SER A 336 -15.18 -21.20 5.37
N LEU A 337 -14.16 -22.06 5.47
CA LEU A 337 -12.75 -21.66 5.28
C LEU A 337 -12.36 -21.52 3.81
N ALA A 338 -13.00 -22.28 2.91
CA ALA A 338 -12.67 -22.29 1.48
C ALA A 338 -12.93 -20.92 0.81
N GLY A 339 -14.05 -20.26 1.16
CA GLY A 339 -14.39 -18.94 0.62
C GLY A 339 -13.35 -17.85 0.95
N PRO A 340 -13.03 -17.61 2.24
CA PRO A 340 -11.94 -16.77 2.70
C PRO A 340 -10.60 -17.04 2.01
N LEU A 341 -10.16 -18.30 2.00
CA LEU A 341 -8.88 -18.69 1.40
C LEU A 341 -8.85 -18.41 -0.10
N ASN A 342 -9.94 -18.71 -0.82
CA ASN A 342 -10.05 -18.37 -2.22
C ASN A 342 -10.00 -16.84 -2.43
N THR A 343 -10.74 -16.07 -1.64
CA THR A 343 -10.72 -14.58 -1.74
C THR A 343 -9.31 -14.04 -1.51
N TYR A 344 -8.62 -14.56 -0.49
CA TYR A 344 -7.24 -14.19 -0.18
C TYR A 344 -6.29 -14.52 -1.32
N LEU A 345 -6.35 -15.73 -1.87
CA LEU A 345 -5.49 -16.17 -2.96
C LEU A 345 -5.76 -15.41 -4.27
N VAL A 346 -7.02 -15.13 -4.57
CA VAL A 346 -7.42 -14.34 -5.76
C VAL A 346 -6.93 -12.90 -5.64
N GLU A 347 -7.01 -12.29 -4.46
CA GLU A 347 -6.51 -10.92 -4.27
C GLU A 347 -4.99 -10.82 -4.53
N LEU A 348 -4.23 -11.84 -4.10
CA LEU A 348 -2.78 -11.93 -4.30
C LEU A 348 -2.38 -12.38 -5.71
N VAL A 349 -3.15 -13.27 -6.32
CA VAL A 349 -2.90 -13.88 -7.62
C VAL A 349 -4.21 -13.92 -8.41
N PRO A 350 -4.59 -12.82 -9.09
CA PRO A 350 -5.88 -12.69 -9.76
C PRO A 350 -6.25 -13.80 -10.74
N PRO A 351 -5.30 -14.38 -11.52
CA PRO A 351 -5.64 -15.50 -12.40
C PRO A 351 -6.27 -16.70 -11.68
N LEU A 352 -6.04 -16.88 -10.37
CA LEU A 352 -6.71 -17.95 -9.60
C LEU A 352 -8.23 -17.77 -9.55
N GLY A 353 -8.74 -16.55 -9.70
CA GLY A 353 -10.18 -16.26 -9.74
C GLY A 353 -10.87 -16.85 -10.98
N GLN A 354 -10.08 -17.19 -12.00
CA GLN A 354 -10.55 -17.79 -13.24
C GLN A 354 -10.72 -19.32 -13.12
N TRP A 355 -10.29 -19.92 -12.02
CA TRP A 355 -10.31 -21.37 -11.84
C TRP A 355 -11.70 -21.98 -12.00
N GLN A 356 -12.74 -21.33 -11.46
CA GLN A 356 -14.13 -21.79 -11.60
C GLN A 356 -14.60 -21.78 -13.07
N TYR A 357 -14.21 -20.75 -13.83
CA TYR A 357 -14.47 -20.71 -15.26
C TYR A 357 -13.80 -21.90 -15.97
N TRP A 358 -12.52 -22.15 -15.70
CA TRP A 358 -11.79 -23.27 -16.31
C TRP A 358 -12.34 -24.64 -15.91
N GLN A 359 -12.80 -24.80 -14.67
CA GLN A 359 -13.52 -25.99 -14.24
C GLN A 359 -14.85 -26.19 -14.99
N SER A 360 -15.57 -25.11 -15.28
CA SER A 360 -16.84 -25.17 -16.01
C SER A 360 -16.67 -25.45 -17.51
N VAL A 361 -15.62 -24.91 -18.13
CA VAL A 361 -15.31 -25.16 -19.56
C VAL A 361 -14.74 -26.57 -19.76
N GLY A 362 -13.92 -27.05 -18.83
CA GLY A 362 -13.33 -28.39 -18.91
C GLY A 362 -12.51 -28.59 -20.19
N ALA A 363 -12.80 -29.66 -20.94
CA ALA A 363 -12.13 -29.99 -22.20
C ALA A 363 -12.80 -29.37 -23.44
N HIS A 364 -13.89 -28.61 -23.28
CA HIS A 364 -14.68 -28.04 -24.37
C HIS A 364 -14.03 -26.76 -24.93
N LEU A 365 -12.88 -26.89 -25.58
CA LEU A 365 -12.12 -25.76 -26.14
C LEU A 365 -12.88 -25.05 -27.28
N GLU A 366 -13.89 -25.67 -27.87
CA GLU A 366 -14.81 -25.05 -28.83
C GLU A 366 -15.50 -23.81 -28.25
N VAL A 367 -15.69 -23.73 -26.93
CA VAL A 367 -16.25 -22.54 -26.26
C VAL A 367 -15.36 -21.31 -26.50
N LEU A 368 -14.05 -21.47 -26.66
CA LEU A 368 -13.14 -20.38 -26.97
C LEU A 368 -13.41 -19.77 -28.34
N LEU A 369 -14.05 -20.47 -29.28
CA LEU A 369 -14.38 -19.90 -30.60
C LEU A 369 -15.52 -18.87 -30.53
N VAL A 370 -16.35 -18.93 -29.47
CA VAL A 370 -17.58 -18.12 -29.35
C VAL A 370 -17.52 -17.19 -28.14
N ASP A 371 -16.83 -17.59 -27.07
CA ASP A 371 -16.80 -16.84 -25.82
C ASP A 371 -15.58 -15.91 -25.71
N LYS A 372 -15.87 -14.60 -25.71
CA LYS A 372 -14.88 -13.55 -25.46
C LYS A 372 -14.23 -13.67 -24.08
N GLN A 373 -14.94 -14.18 -23.07
CA GLN A 373 -14.42 -14.29 -21.71
C GLN A 373 -13.26 -15.29 -21.63
N GLY A 374 -13.36 -16.42 -22.32
CA GLY A 374 -12.26 -17.38 -22.45
C GLY A 374 -10.98 -16.76 -23.02
N TRP A 375 -11.09 -15.96 -24.09
CA TRP A 375 -9.94 -15.23 -24.65
C TRP A 375 -9.35 -14.22 -23.66
N ASN A 376 -10.20 -13.47 -22.96
CA ASN A 376 -9.74 -12.52 -21.95
C ASN A 376 -8.95 -13.22 -20.84
N HIS A 377 -9.40 -14.40 -20.40
CA HIS A 377 -8.70 -15.18 -19.37
C HIS A 377 -7.37 -15.74 -19.86
N ILE A 378 -7.30 -16.25 -21.09
CA ILE A 378 -6.05 -16.72 -21.72
C ILE A 378 -5.05 -15.57 -21.84
N VAL A 379 -5.48 -14.46 -22.44
CA VAL A 379 -4.64 -13.27 -22.62
C VAL A 379 -4.19 -12.73 -21.27
N GLY A 380 -5.11 -12.56 -20.32
CA GLY A 380 -4.80 -12.11 -18.96
C GLY A 380 -3.77 -13.00 -18.26
N THR A 381 -3.92 -14.32 -18.38
CA THR A 381 -2.98 -15.30 -17.81
C THR A 381 -1.60 -15.24 -18.47
N LEU A 382 -1.54 -15.14 -19.81
CA LEU A 382 -0.28 -14.97 -20.54
C LEU A 382 0.42 -13.66 -20.15
N LEU A 383 -0.32 -12.57 -20.03
CA LEU A 383 0.20 -11.29 -19.55
C LEU A 383 0.67 -11.36 -18.09
N TYR A 384 0.06 -12.22 -17.26
CA TYR A 384 0.46 -12.40 -15.87
C TYR A 384 1.87 -12.99 -15.73
N LEU A 385 2.39 -13.68 -16.75
CA LEU A 385 3.81 -14.09 -16.78
C LEU A 385 4.75 -12.88 -16.64
N GLY A 386 4.36 -11.72 -17.17
CA GLY A 386 5.07 -10.46 -16.97
C GLY A 386 5.17 -10.05 -15.49
N VAL A 387 4.11 -10.29 -14.71
CA VAL A 387 4.10 -10.05 -13.26
C VAL A 387 5.08 -10.98 -12.55
N VAL A 388 5.08 -12.26 -12.89
CA VAL A 388 6.01 -13.24 -12.29
C VAL A 388 7.47 -12.85 -12.58
N VAL A 389 7.78 -12.49 -13.82
CA VAL A 389 9.12 -12.03 -14.21
C VAL A 389 9.50 -10.73 -13.49
N ALA A 390 8.59 -9.76 -13.42
CA ALA A 390 8.82 -8.51 -12.70
C ALA A 390 9.09 -8.76 -11.21
N VAL A 391 8.28 -9.59 -10.55
CA VAL A 391 8.48 -9.99 -9.15
C VAL A 391 9.80 -10.70 -8.97
N TRP A 392 10.21 -11.57 -9.90
CA TRP A 392 11.53 -12.21 -9.82
C TRP A 392 12.67 -11.20 -9.90
N CYS A 393 12.61 -10.29 -10.88
CA CYS A 393 13.61 -9.24 -11.08
C CYS A 393 13.67 -8.24 -9.92
N TRP A 394 12.52 -7.82 -9.41
CA TRP A 394 12.36 -6.81 -8.36
C TRP A 394 11.86 -7.43 -7.05
N ARG A 395 12.27 -8.67 -6.75
CA ARG A 395 11.76 -9.47 -5.60
C ARG A 395 11.80 -8.77 -4.27
N ARG A 396 12.80 -7.91 -4.06
CA ARG A 396 12.92 -7.10 -2.85
C ARG A 396 11.79 -6.07 -2.78
N LEU A 397 11.59 -5.25 -3.81
CA LEU A 397 10.57 -4.21 -3.83
C LEU A 397 9.15 -4.78 -3.99
N LEU A 398 8.92 -5.60 -5.01
CA LEU A 398 7.58 -6.15 -5.30
C LEU A 398 7.19 -7.23 -4.29
N GLY A 399 8.10 -8.14 -3.92
CA GLY A 399 7.79 -9.22 -2.98
C GLY A 399 7.45 -8.69 -1.58
N SER A 400 8.09 -7.61 -1.13
CA SER A 400 7.77 -6.98 0.14
C SER A 400 6.51 -6.13 0.11
N ALA A 401 6.22 -5.43 -1.00
CA ALA A 401 4.96 -4.72 -1.18
C ALA A 401 3.78 -5.70 -1.20
N LEU A 402 3.95 -6.84 -1.87
CA LEU A 402 3.00 -7.95 -1.85
C LEU A 402 2.88 -8.55 -0.44
N ALA A 403 3.99 -8.75 0.28
CA ALA A 403 3.97 -9.26 1.65
C ALA A 403 3.25 -8.31 2.63
N TRP A 404 3.42 -6.98 2.47
CA TRP A 404 2.63 -6.00 3.23
C TRP A 404 1.14 -6.22 3.00
N HIS A 405 0.74 -6.25 1.72
CA HIS A 405 -0.65 -6.42 1.33
C HIS A 405 -1.23 -7.75 1.85
N ALA A 406 -0.53 -8.85 1.62
CA ALA A 406 -0.89 -10.18 2.08
C ALA A 406 -1.06 -10.24 3.60
N LEU A 407 -0.06 -9.82 4.36
CA LEU A 407 -0.09 -9.91 5.82
C LEU A 407 -1.15 -9.00 6.42
N THR A 408 -1.29 -7.77 5.95
CA THR A 408 -2.31 -6.85 6.48
C THR A 408 -3.72 -7.27 6.07
N PHE A 409 -3.93 -7.88 4.90
CA PHE A 409 -5.25 -8.33 4.47
C PHE A 409 -5.70 -9.64 5.16
N LEU A 410 -4.74 -10.49 5.55
CA LEU A 410 -5.00 -11.84 6.06
C LEU A 410 -6.10 -11.91 7.15
N PRO A 411 -6.12 -11.07 8.21
CA PRO A 411 -7.17 -11.17 9.22
C PRO A 411 -8.57 -10.88 8.66
N MET A 412 -8.66 -10.01 7.66
CA MET A 412 -9.92 -9.55 7.09
C MET A 412 -10.47 -10.51 6.02
N ALA A 413 -9.63 -11.35 5.43
CA ALA A 413 -10.06 -12.34 4.45
C ALA A 413 -11.11 -13.32 5.00
N PHE A 414 -11.10 -13.56 6.32
CA PHE A 414 -12.01 -14.45 7.04
C PHE A 414 -13.34 -13.78 7.43
N LEU A 415 -13.48 -12.48 7.20
CA LEU A 415 -14.69 -11.72 7.49
C LEU A 415 -15.50 -11.45 6.22
N HIS A 416 -16.80 -11.19 6.37
CA HIS A 416 -17.61 -10.65 5.28
C HIS A 416 -16.95 -9.39 4.70
N PHE A 417 -16.96 -9.25 3.37
CA PHE A 417 -16.20 -8.18 2.73
C PHE A 417 -16.80 -6.82 3.05
N PHE A 418 -15.97 -5.93 3.61
CA PHE A 418 -16.24 -4.50 3.67
C PHE A 418 -15.08 -3.74 3.04
N GLU A 419 -15.42 -2.69 2.30
CA GLU A 419 -14.47 -1.86 1.57
C GLU A 419 -13.34 -1.31 2.45
N HIS A 420 -13.65 -0.86 3.67
CA HIS A 420 -12.67 -0.33 4.62
C HIS A 420 -11.61 -1.35 5.09
N TYR A 421 -11.88 -2.65 4.97
CA TYR A 421 -10.92 -3.72 5.31
C TYR A 421 -9.71 -3.75 4.39
N MET A 422 -9.84 -3.16 3.21
CA MET A 422 -8.76 -3.10 2.23
C MET A 422 -7.86 -1.88 2.42
N TYR A 423 -8.22 -0.93 3.29
CA TYR A 423 -7.56 0.38 3.31
C TYR A 423 -6.07 0.33 3.74
N LEU A 424 -5.73 -0.42 4.80
CA LEU A 424 -4.33 -0.64 5.18
C LEU A 424 -3.57 -1.54 4.16
N PRO A 425 -4.14 -2.67 3.70
CA PRO A 425 -3.54 -3.48 2.64
C PRO A 425 -3.29 -2.73 1.34
N GLN A 426 -4.12 -1.74 1.04
CA GLN A 426 -4.04 -0.96 -0.17
C GLN A 426 -2.74 -0.19 -0.28
N VAL A 427 -2.10 0.20 0.84
CA VAL A 427 -0.79 0.86 0.81
C VAL A 427 0.25 -0.03 0.11
N GLY A 428 0.31 -1.32 0.47
CA GLY A 428 1.19 -2.29 -0.16
C GLY A 428 0.78 -2.63 -1.59
N LYS A 429 -0.53 -2.83 -1.82
CA LYS A 429 -1.07 -3.13 -3.16
C LYS A 429 -0.78 -2.01 -4.16
N THR A 430 -1.00 -0.75 -3.78
CA THR A 430 -0.72 0.41 -4.65
C THR A 430 0.76 0.52 -4.97
N LEU A 431 1.65 0.30 -3.99
CA LEU A 431 3.09 0.28 -4.26
C LEU A 431 3.44 -0.87 -5.23
N PHE A 432 2.86 -2.05 -5.04
CA PHE A 432 3.07 -3.20 -5.92
C PHE A 432 2.62 -2.87 -7.35
N ASP A 433 1.39 -2.42 -7.53
CA ASP A 433 0.78 -2.13 -8.83
C ASP A 433 1.55 -1.03 -9.59
N VAL A 434 1.91 0.06 -8.91
CA VAL A 434 2.69 1.16 -9.49
C VAL A 434 4.13 0.76 -9.80
N ALA A 435 4.78 -0.03 -8.92
CA ALA A 435 6.13 -0.53 -9.20
C ALA A 435 6.14 -1.54 -10.34
N LEU A 436 5.09 -2.35 -10.46
CA LEU A 436 4.91 -3.30 -11.55
C LEU A 436 4.74 -2.58 -12.89
N ALA A 437 3.88 -1.55 -12.94
CA ALA A 437 3.77 -0.68 -14.11
C ALA A 437 5.11 0.01 -14.42
N GLY A 438 5.77 0.58 -13.40
CA GLY A 438 7.07 1.23 -13.55
C GLY A 438 8.17 0.30 -14.09
N TRP A 439 8.18 -0.98 -13.68
CA TRP A 439 9.08 -1.99 -14.23
C TRP A 439 8.80 -2.22 -15.72
N GLY A 440 7.54 -2.43 -16.09
CA GLY A 440 7.17 -2.63 -17.49
C GLY A 440 7.49 -1.39 -18.36
N MET A 441 7.23 -0.18 -17.87
CA MET A 441 7.63 1.08 -18.53
C MET A 441 9.15 1.13 -18.76
N GLN A 442 9.93 0.73 -17.75
CA GLN A 442 11.39 0.72 -17.87
C GLN A 442 11.85 -0.26 -18.95
N GLN A 443 11.27 -1.46 -19.05
CA GLN A 443 11.64 -2.44 -20.09
C GLN A 443 11.31 -1.95 -21.51
N VAL A 444 10.19 -1.24 -21.68
CA VAL A 444 9.77 -0.65 -22.96
C VAL A 444 10.71 0.50 -23.37
N TRP A 445 10.97 1.43 -22.45
CA TRP A 445 11.64 2.70 -22.77
C TRP A 445 13.16 2.60 -22.74
N VAL A 446 13.69 1.82 -21.81
CA VAL A 446 15.11 1.63 -21.59
C VAL A 446 15.40 0.19 -21.98
N GLN A 447 15.69 -0.06 -23.26
CA GLN A 447 16.23 -1.35 -23.73
C GLN A 447 17.65 -1.58 -23.16
N ARG A 448 17.81 -1.50 -21.84
CA ARG A 448 18.99 -1.97 -21.13
C ARG A 448 18.56 -3.25 -20.43
N PRO A 449 19.14 -4.40 -20.79
CA PRO A 449 18.86 -5.64 -20.08
C PRO A 449 19.04 -5.38 -18.59
N CYS A 450 18.07 -5.86 -17.81
CA CYS A 450 17.94 -5.67 -16.38
C CYS A 450 19.31 -5.53 -15.70
N LEU A 451 19.46 -4.48 -14.88
CA LEU A 451 20.55 -4.26 -13.92
C LEU A 451 20.64 -5.42 -12.92
N PHE A 452 20.99 -6.61 -13.40
CA PHE A 452 21.58 -7.69 -12.65
C PHE A 452 23.09 -7.49 -12.71
N ALA A 453 23.56 -6.30 -12.36
CA ALA A 453 24.87 -6.24 -11.74
C ALA A 453 24.68 -7.00 -10.42
N LYS A 454 25.08 -8.28 -10.41
CA LYS A 454 25.53 -8.92 -9.18
C LYS A 454 26.36 -7.85 -8.50
N GLU A 455 25.96 -7.38 -7.31
CA GLU A 455 26.84 -6.58 -6.48
C GLU A 455 28.21 -7.25 -6.59
N PRO A 456 29.27 -6.58 -7.08
CA PRO A 456 30.60 -7.15 -6.98
C PRO A 456 30.72 -7.54 -5.53
N SER A 457 30.83 -8.84 -5.26
CA SER A 457 30.81 -9.34 -3.91
C SER A 457 31.87 -8.53 -3.17
N ARG A 458 31.55 -7.98 -2.00
CA ARG A 458 32.52 -7.20 -1.19
C ARG A 458 33.87 -7.93 -1.01
N ALA A 459 33.93 -9.23 -1.29
CA ALA A 459 35.15 -10.00 -1.46
C ALA A 459 36.13 -9.40 -2.49
N GLN A 460 35.68 -8.88 -3.64
CA GLN A 460 36.58 -8.23 -4.62
C GLN A 460 37.08 -6.85 -4.15
N ALA A 461 36.28 -6.09 -3.39
CA ALA A 461 36.73 -4.83 -2.81
C ALA A 461 37.75 -5.03 -1.68
N ASN A 462 37.67 -6.15 -0.94
CA ASN A 462 38.64 -6.49 0.10
C ASN A 462 39.89 -7.22 -0.45
N ALA A 463 39.79 -7.91 -1.59
CA ALA A 463 40.95 -8.56 -2.21
C ALA A 463 41.98 -7.56 -2.76
N GLY A 464 41.55 -6.37 -3.19
CA GLY A 464 42.47 -5.30 -3.62
C GLY A 464 43.19 -4.59 -2.47
N ALA A 465 42.64 -4.64 -1.25
CA ALA A 465 43.26 -4.00 -0.08
C ALA A 465 44.44 -4.79 0.50
N HIS A 466 44.59 -6.07 0.15
CA HIS A 466 45.71 -6.91 0.60
C HIS A 466 46.89 -6.97 -0.39
N GLN A 467 46.83 -6.27 -1.53
CA GLN A 467 47.92 -6.22 -2.51
C GLN A 467 48.76 -4.93 -2.45
N GLN A 468 48.58 -4.10 -1.41
CA GLN A 468 49.34 -2.85 -1.19
C GLN A 468 50.11 -2.82 0.15
N VAL A 469 50.54 -3.97 0.66
CA VAL A 469 51.49 -4.05 1.79
C VAL A 469 52.72 -4.82 1.37
#